data_AF-A0A537NBY2-F1
#
_entry.id   AF-A0A537NBY2-F1
#
_cell.length_a   1.000
_cell.length_b   1.000
_cell.length_c   1.000
_cell.angle_alpha   90.00
_cell.angle_beta   90.00
_cell.angle_gamma   90.00
#
_symmetry.space_group_name_H-M   'P 1'
#
loop_
_entity.id
_entity.type
_entity.pdbx_description
1 polymer ?
#
loop_
_entity_poly.entity_id
_entity_poly.type
_entity_poly.pdbx_seq_one_letter_code
_entity_poly.pdbx_strand_id
1 'polypeptide(L)'
;SVTPTHILPEWYYLPFYAILRAIPNKLLGVLFLMASIVILAFVPWLDTSKVRSASYRPLYRQFFWVFAAVCVGLGWLGSKPAEGNYVLAARVLTAWYFIHFLIILPLLGLVERPRPLPASISEATLRKAPGAAVASGAAAPER
;
A
#
# COMPACT_ATOMS: atom_id res chain seq x y z
N SER A 1 -2.14 -4.08 41.47
CA SER A 1 -1.21 -3.68 40.40
C SER A 1 -1.85 -2.51 39.66
N VAL A 2 -1.20 -1.35 39.65
CA VAL A 2 -1.71 -0.16 38.96
C VAL A 2 -1.16 -0.19 37.53
N THR A 3 -2.04 -0.38 36.55
CA THR A 3 -1.70 -0.17 35.14
C THR A 3 -1.62 1.34 34.88
N PRO A 4 -0.56 1.85 34.23
CA PRO A 4 -0.49 3.26 33.85
C PRO A 4 -1.73 3.68 33.05
N THR A 5 -2.23 4.89 33.28
CA THR A 5 -3.45 5.42 32.64
C THR A 5 -3.33 5.57 31.13
N HIS A 6 -2.10 5.54 30.59
CA HIS A 6 -1.82 5.69 29.17
C HIS A 6 -0.84 4.59 28.70
N ILE A 7 -1.32 3.34 28.62
CA ILE A 7 -0.54 2.23 28.06
C ILE A 7 -0.75 2.22 26.54
N LEU A 8 0.33 2.45 25.81
CA LEU A 8 0.37 2.30 24.36
C LEU A 8 1.21 1.08 24.00
N PRO A 9 0.85 0.35 22.93
CA PRO A 9 1.74 -0.65 22.39
C PRO A 9 2.93 0.01 21.68
N GLU A 10 3.92 -0.80 21.32
CA GLU A 10 5.04 -0.35 20.47
C GLU A 10 4.56 0.27 19.16
N TRP A 11 5.34 1.20 18.63
CA TRP A 11 4.93 2.05 17.51
C TRP A 11 4.52 1.26 16.25
N TYR A 12 5.15 0.11 16.00
CA TYR A 12 4.87 -0.75 14.85
C TYR A 12 3.56 -1.55 14.99
N TYR A 13 2.99 -1.64 16.19
CA TYR A 13 1.66 -2.22 16.42
C TYR A 13 0.53 -1.17 16.37
N LEU A 14 0.85 0.13 16.38
CA LEU A 14 -0.16 1.19 16.44
C LEU A 14 -1.19 1.16 15.29
N PRO A 15 -0.84 0.89 14.02
CA PRO A 15 -1.83 0.84 12.95
C PRO A 15 -2.89 -0.25 13.18
N PHE A 16 -2.47 -1.43 13.62
CA PHE A 16 -3.36 -2.56 13.90
C PHE A 16 -4.19 -2.33 15.17
N TYR A 17 -3.58 -1.72 16.19
CA TYR A 17 -4.26 -1.30 17.39
C TYR A 17 -5.34 -0.24 17.11
N ALA A 18 -5.10 0.69 16.18
CA ALA A 18 -6.09 1.65 15.72
C ALA A 18 -7.30 0.97 15.05
N ILE A 19 -7.05 -0.03 14.20
CA ILE A 19 -8.10 -0.83 13.54
C ILE A 19 -8.95 -1.58 14.59
N LEU A 20 -8.32 -2.22 15.57
CA LEU A 20 -8.99 -2.96 16.66
C LEU A 20 -10.00 -2.07 17.40
N ARG A 21 -9.56 -0.89 17.84
CA ARG A 21 -10.37 0.02 18.68
C ARG A 21 -11.28 0.96 17.89
N ALA A 22 -11.16 1.01 16.57
CA ALA A 22 -12.10 1.75 15.72
C ALA A 22 -13.50 1.12 15.76
N ILE A 23 -13.60 -0.19 16.01
CA ILE A 23 -14.86 -0.93 15.99
C ILE A 23 -15.44 -1.04 17.41
N PRO A 24 -16.68 -0.58 17.66
CA PRO A 24 -17.31 -0.60 18.98
C PRO A 24 -17.87 -1.99 19.35
N ASN A 25 -17.17 -3.06 18.98
CA ASN A 25 -17.53 -4.44 19.29
C ASN A 25 -16.25 -5.26 19.51
N LYS A 26 -16.17 -5.95 20.65
CA LYS A 26 -14.96 -6.70 21.06
C LYS A 26 -14.57 -7.78 20.05
N LEU A 27 -15.51 -8.58 19.58
CA LEU A 27 -15.24 -9.68 18.66
C LEU A 27 -14.89 -9.16 17.27
N LEU A 28 -15.67 -8.22 16.74
CA LEU A 28 -15.42 -7.64 15.42
C LEU A 28 -14.09 -6.89 15.38
N GLY A 29 -13.72 -6.16 16.44
CA GLY A 29 -12.42 -5.50 16.51
C GLY A 29 -11.25 -6.48 16.38
N VAL A 30 -11.30 -7.62 17.08
CA VAL A 30 -10.27 -8.67 16.98
C VAL A 30 -10.25 -9.28 15.58
N LEU A 31 -11.43 -9.55 14.99
CA LEU A 31 -11.51 -10.07 13.63
C LEU A 31 -10.88 -9.12 12.62
N PHE A 32 -11.13 -7.81 12.71
CA PHE A 32 -10.53 -6.82 11.81
C PHE A 32 -9.02 -6.65 12.03
N LEU A 33 -8.55 -6.74 13.28
CA LEU A 33 -7.11 -6.78 13.55
C LEU A 33 -6.47 -7.99 12.86
N MET A 34 -7.02 -9.19 13.06
CA MET A 34 -6.49 -10.40 12.44
C MET A 34 -6.58 -10.33 10.91
N ALA A 35 -7.71 -9.86 10.38
CA ALA A 35 -7.91 -9.67 8.95
C ALA A 35 -6.93 -8.68 8.34
N SER A 36 -6.55 -7.61 9.06
CA SER A 36 -5.59 -6.62 8.56
C SER A 36 -4.18 -7.20 8.35
N ILE A 37 -3.81 -8.26 9.07
CA ILE A 37 -2.54 -8.96 8.86
C ILE A 37 -2.72 -10.05 7.79
N VAL A 38 -3.78 -10.85 7.92
CA VAL A 38 -4.06 -11.97 7.01
C VAL A 38 -4.24 -11.50 5.57
N ILE A 39 -4.87 -10.35 5.33
CA ILE A 39 -5.10 -9.83 3.98
C ILE A 39 -3.79 -9.56 3.22
N LEU A 40 -2.69 -9.26 3.92
CA LEU A 40 -1.38 -9.08 3.31
C LEU A 40 -0.86 -10.39 2.67
N ALA A 41 -1.16 -11.53 3.27
CA ALA A 41 -0.82 -12.83 2.68
C ALA A 41 -1.63 -13.10 1.41
N PHE A 42 -2.82 -12.51 1.27
CA PHE A 42 -3.67 -12.66 0.08
C PHE A 42 -3.36 -11.67 -1.05
N VAL A 43 -2.43 -10.72 -0.85
CA VAL A 43 -2.04 -9.73 -1.88
C VAL A 43 -1.69 -10.37 -3.24
N PRO A 44 -0.97 -11.50 -3.34
CA PRO A 44 -0.67 -12.13 -4.63
C PRO A 44 -1.91 -12.54 -5.45
N TRP A 45 -3.06 -12.75 -4.80
CA TRP A 45 -4.33 -13.07 -5.46
C TRP A 45 -5.21 -11.84 -5.68
N LEU A 46 -5.04 -10.80 -4.85
CA LEU A 46 -5.82 -9.56 -4.94
C LEU A 46 -5.27 -8.60 -6.00
N ASP A 47 -3.95 -8.57 -6.25
CA ASP A 47 -3.38 -7.79 -7.36
C ASP A 47 -3.45 -8.59 -8.67
N THR A 48 -4.44 -8.27 -9.49
CA THR A 48 -4.72 -8.96 -10.76
C THR A 48 -3.86 -8.48 -11.93
N SER A 49 -3.01 -7.46 -11.73
CA SER A 49 -2.18 -6.89 -12.79
C SER A 49 -1.05 -7.83 -13.23
N LYS A 50 -0.87 -7.96 -14.55
CA LYS A 50 0.25 -8.71 -15.15
C LYS A 50 1.61 -8.00 -14.98
N VAL A 51 1.61 -6.68 -14.79
CA VAL A 51 2.83 -5.89 -14.63
C VAL A 51 3.24 -5.86 -13.17
N ARG A 52 4.39 -6.49 -12.87
CA ARG A 52 4.92 -6.62 -11.50
C ARG A 52 5.46 -5.32 -10.91
N SER A 53 6.05 -4.45 -11.74
CA SER A 53 6.70 -3.23 -11.24
C SER A 53 5.72 -2.06 -11.17
N ALA A 54 5.57 -1.49 -9.97
CA ALA A 54 4.76 -0.30 -9.71
C ALA A 54 5.21 0.94 -10.51
N SER A 55 6.48 1.01 -10.93
CA SER A 55 7.02 2.13 -11.70
C SER A 55 6.33 2.31 -13.06
N TYR A 56 5.80 1.21 -13.62
CA TYR A 56 5.10 1.20 -14.91
C TYR A 56 3.58 1.23 -14.75
N ARG A 57 3.08 1.33 -13.52
CA ARG A 57 1.65 1.40 -13.17
C ARG A 57 1.32 2.75 -12.53
N PRO A 58 1.01 3.79 -13.34
CA PRO A 58 0.85 5.16 -12.84
C PRO A 58 -0.32 5.33 -11.85
N LEU A 59 -1.45 4.65 -12.05
CA LEU A 59 -2.59 4.69 -11.13
C LEU A 59 -2.27 3.91 -9.87
N TYR A 60 -1.70 2.70 -9.99
CA TYR A 60 -1.27 1.91 -8.82
C TYR A 60 -0.35 2.72 -7.92
N ARG A 61 0.63 3.42 -8.51
CA ARG A 61 1.55 4.27 -7.74
C ARG A 61 0.81 5.33 -6.92
N GLN A 62 -0.23 5.97 -7.45
CA GLN A 62 -1.02 6.95 -6.71
C GLN A 62 -1.75 6.30 -5.53
N PHE A 63 -2.49 5.21 -5.79
CA PHE A 63 -3.22 4.49 -4.74
C PHE A 63 -2.31 3.88 -3.68
N PHE A 64 -1.10 3.46 -4.04
CA PHE A 64 -0.09 3.01 -3.10
C PHE A 64 0.35 4.13 -2.16
N TRP A 65 0.57 5.34 -2.66
CA TRP A 65 0.93 6.47 -1.79
C TRP A 65 -0.23 6.90 -0.88
N VAL A 66 -1.48 6.83 -1.38
CA VAL A 66 -2.66 7.03 -0.52
C VAL A 66 -2.71 5.95 0.57
N PHE A 67 -2.47 4.69 0.23
CA PHE A 67 -2.41 3.59 1.20
C PHE A 67 -1.29 3.78 2.23
N ALA A 68 -0.11 4.21 1.80
CA ALA A 68 1.00 4.54 2.71
C ALA A 68 0.60 5.66 3.69
N ALA A 69 -0.07 6.71 3.20
CA ALA A 69 -0.60 7.77 4.06
C ALA A 69 -1.67 7.24 5.04
N VAL A 70 -2.51 6.30 4.64
CA VAL A 70 -3.47 5.63 5.52
C VAL A 70 -2.78 4.81 6.61
N CYS A 71 -1.72 4.07 6.29
CA CYS A 71 -0.93 3.33 7.28
C CYS A 71 -0.30 4.27 8.32
N VAL A 72 0.29 5.39 7.88
CA VAL A 72 0.84 6.41 8.77
C VAL A 72 -0.27 7.07 9.60
N GLY A 73 -1.40 7.39 8.99
CA GLY A 73 -2.57 7.97 9.65
C GLY A 73 -3.16 7.05 10.72
N LEU A 74 -3.26 5.75 10.44
CA LEU A 74 -3.68 4.74 11.42
C LEU A 74 -2.64 4.59 12.55
N GLY A 75 -1.34 4.59 12.23
CA GLY A 75 -0.29 4.58 13.24
C GLY A 75 -0.37 5.79 14.18
N TRP A 76 -0.54 6.98 13.60
CA TRP A 76 -0.73 8.21 14.38
C TRP A 76 -2.01 8.15 15.22
N LEU A 77 -3.14 7.78 14.60
CA LEU A 77 -4.40 7.65 15.30
C LEU A 77 -4.31 6.62 16.41
N GLY A 78 -3.56 5.52 16.26
CA GLY A 78 -3.32 4.49 17.28
C GLY A 78 -2.69 5.02 18.57
N SER A 79 -1.95 6.13 18.49
CA SER A 79 -1.36 6.80 19.66
C SER A 79 -2.32 7.76 20.38
N LYS A 80 -3.46 8.11 19.77
CA LYS A 80 -4.43 9.07 20.33
C LYS A 80 -5.46 8.39 21.26
N PRO A 81 -6.17 9.14 22.10
CA PRO A 81 -7.33 8.61 22.83
C PRO A 81 -8.41 8.13 21.84
N ALA A 82 -9.07 7.02 22.14
CA ALA A 82 -10.14 6.45 21.31
C ALA A 82 -11.48 7.15 21.58
N GLU A 83 -11.50 8.48 21.43
CA GLU A 83 -12.64 9.33 21.76
C GLU A 83 -12.92 10.36 20.67
N GLY A 84 -14.18 10.82 20.59
CA GLY A 84 -14.61 11.87 19.68
C GLY A 84 -14.24 11.63 18.21
N ASN A 85 -13.67 12.67 17.57
CA ASN A 85 -13.37 12.67 16.14
C ASN A 85 -12.24 11.70 15.75
N TYR A 86 -11.38 11.28 16.69
CA TYR A 86 -10.33 10.31 16.40
C TYR A 86 -10.89 8.92 16.06
N VAL A 87 -11.98 8.51 16.71
CA VAL A 87 -12.66 7.25 16.41
C VAL A 87 -13.25 7.28 15.00
N LEU A 88 -13.91 8.38 14.63
CA LEU A 88 -14.48 8.53 13.30
C LEU A 88 -13.39 8.50 12.23
N ALA A 89 -12.29 9.23 12.43
CA ALA A 89 -11.14 9.20 11.53
C ALA A 89 -10.54 7.78 11.42
N ALA A 90 -10.41 7.06 12.53
CA ALA A 90 -9.86 5.70 12.54
C ALA A 90 -10.77 4.73 11.78
N ARG A 91 -12.10 4.88 11.89
CA ARG A 91 -13.07 4.09 11.11
C ARG A 91 -12.95 4.35 9.61
N VAL A 92 -12.84 5.61 9.20
CA VAL A 92 -12.68 5.98 7.79
C VAL A 92 -11.38 5.42 7.22
N LEU A 93 -10.26 5.58 7.95
CA LEU A 93 -8.97 5.03 7.52
C LEU A 93 -8.95 3.49 7.53
N THR A 94 -9.61 2.85 8.50
CA THR A 94 -9.78 1.40 8.53
C THR A 94 -10.58 0.92 7.32
N ALA A 95 -11.66 1.61 6.97
CA ALA A 95 -12.44 1.28 5.77
C ALA A 95 -11.57 1.42 4.51
N TRP A 96 -10.83 2.52 4.38
CA TRP A 96 -9.93 2.72 3.25
C TRP A 96 -8.83 1.65 3.16
N TYR A 97 -8.28 1.22 4.29
CA TYR A 97 -7.30 0.13 4.37
C TYR A 97 -7.83 -1.15 3.71
N PHE A 98 -9.04 -1.60 4.09
CA PHE A 98 -9.63 -2.81 3.49
C PHE A 98 -10.11 -2.60 2.05
N ILE A 99 -10.67 -1.43 1.72
CA ILE A 99 -11.06 -1.07 0.35
C ILE A 99 -9.85 -1.12 -0.59
N HIS A 100 -8.66 -0.70 -0.11
CA HIS A 100 -7.44 -0.76 -0.90
C HIS A 100 -7.17 -2.19 -1.40
N PHE A 101 -7.17 -3.16 -0.49
CA PHE A 101 -6.87 -4.54 -0.84
C PHE A 101 -8.02 -5.26 -1.56
N LEU A 102 -9.27 -5.11 -1.07
CA LEU A 102 -10.41 -5.91 -1.55
C LEU A 102 -11.04 -5.37 -2.83
N ILE A 103 -10.89 -4.07 -3.11
CA ILE A 103 -11.57 -3.40 -4.23
C ILE A 103 -10.55 -2.76 -5.17
N ILE A 104 -9.69 -1.89 -4.65
CA ILE A 104 -8.78 -1.09 -5.48
C ILE A 104 -7.77 -1.99 -6.19
N LEU A 105 -7.09 -2.92 -5.49
CA LEU A 105 -6.12 -3.81 -6.13
C LEU A 105 -6.73 -4.67 -7.26
N PRO A 106 -7.86 -5.39 -7.06
CA PRO A 106 -8.49 -6.14 -8.15
C PRO A 106 -8.95 -5.27 -9.31
N LEU A 107 -9.51 -4.09 -9.02
CA LEU A 107 -10.04 -3.18 -10.04
C LEU A 107 -8.93 -2.54 -10.87
N LEU A 108 -7.82 -2.16 -10.25
CA LEU A 108 -6.70 -1.55 -10.97
C LEU A 108 -6.10 -2.50 -11.99
N GLY A 109 -5.95 -3.78 -11.66
CA GLY A 109 -5.44 -4.75 -12.64
C GLY A 109 -6.31 -4.92 -13.88
N LEU A 110 -7.60 -4.55 -13.79
CA LEU A 110 -8.55 -4.58 -14.91
C LEU A 110 -8.58 -3.27 -15.71
N VAL A 111 -8.48 -2.12 -15.03
CA VAL A 111 -8.73 -0.80 -15.64
C VAL A 111 -7.44 -0.08 -16.06
N GLU A 112 -6.35 -0.30 -15.33
CA GLU A 112 -5.11 0.44 -15.55
C GLU A 112 -4.44 0.06 -16.87
N ARG A 113 -3.91 1.06 -17.58
CA ARG A 113 -3.08 0.87 -18.78
C ARG A 113 -1.60 1.04 -18.42
N PRO A 114 -0.82 -0.04 -18.30
CA PRO A 114 0.58 0.05 -17.91
C PRO A 114 1.45 0.69 -18.99
N ARG A 115 2.55 1.32 -18.56
CA ARG A 115 3.60 1.82 -19.45
C ARG A 115 4.41 0.65 -20.02
N PRO A 116 5.02 0.82 -21.22
CA PRO A 116 5.86 -0.20 -21.81
C PRO A 116 7.04 -0.54 -20.89
N LEU A 117 7.26 -1.84 -20.72
CA LEU A 117 8.41 -2.37 -20.00
C LEU A 117 9.62 -2.38 -20.94
N PRO A 118 10.84 -2.11 -20.45
CA PRO A 118 12.05 -2.30 -21.23
C PRO A 118 12.22 -3.79 -21.57
N ALA A 119 12.79 -4.08 -22.73
CA ALA A 119 12.97 -5.46 -23.20
C ALA A 119 14.03 -6.20 -22.35
N SER A 120 14.97 -5.46 -21.76
CA SER A 120 16.00 -6.02 -20.87
C SER A 120 16.40 -5.05 -19.76
N ILE A 121 17.06 -5.58 -18.73
CA ILE A 121 17.63 -4.78 -17.64
C ILE A 121 18.76 -3.88 -18.17
N SER A 122 19.57 -4.38 -19.12
CA SER A 122 20.66 -3.62 -19.75
C SER A 122 20.13 -2.39 -20.50
N GLU A 123 19.02 -2.54 -21.24
CA GLU A 123 18.36 -1.40 -21.88
C GLU A 123 17.87 -0.39 -20.83
N ALA A 124 17.30 -0.87 -19.71
CA ALA A 124 16.81 -0.01 -18.64
C ALA A 124 17.92 0.79 -17.94
N THR A 125 19.12 0.20 -17.78
CA THR A 125 20.27 0.88 -17.18
C THR A 125 20.93 1.85 -18.15
N LEU A 126 21.16 1.43 -19.40
CA LEU A 126 21.73 2.29 -20.44
C LEU A 126 20.85 3.51 -20.71
N ARG A 127 19.52 3.33 -20.79
CA ARG A 127 18.57 4.43 -20.99
C ARG A 127 18.58 5.46 -19.86
N LYS A 128 19.01 5.08 -18.65
CA LYS A 128 19.07 5.96 -17.48
C LYS A 128 20.43 6.69 -17.35
N ALA A 129 21.47 6.24 -18.05
CA ALA A 129 22.78 6.87 -18.02
C ALA A 129 22.82 8.16 -18.86
N PRO A 130 23.41 9.25 -18.35
CA PRO A 130 23.56 10.49 -19.11
C PRO A 130 24.63 10.26 -20.20
N GLY A 131 24.19 9.94 -21.41
CA GLY A 131 25.07 9.71 -22.58
C GLY A 131 24.53 8.75 -23.65
N ALA A 132 23.49 7.96 -23.34
CA ALA A 132 23.00 6.92 -24.26
C ALA A 132 22.34 7.43 -25.55
N ALA A 133 21.98 8.72 -25.63
CA ALA A 133 21.45 9.32 -26.86
C ALA A 133 22.49 9.36 -28.01
N VAL A 134 23.79 9.20 -27.72
CA VAL A 134 24.86 9.31 -28.73
C VAL A 134 25.16 7.96 -29.41
N ALA A 135 24.82 6.82 -28.80
CA ALA A 135 25.21 5.50 -29.31
C ALA A 135 24.19 4.86 -30.28
N SER A 136 22.98 5.41 -30.42
CA SER A 136 21.92 4.85 -31.29
C SER A 136 22.14 5.10 -32.79
N GLY A 137 23.22 5.78 -33.18
CA GLY A 137 23.50 6.17 -34.57
C GLY A 137 24.37 5.18 -35.38
N ALA A 138 24.92 4.14 -34.77
CA ALA A 138 25.79 3.19 -35.48
C ALA A 138 24.99 1.97 -35.95
N ALA A 139 24.30 2.13 -37.09
CA ALA A 139 23.77 1.03 -37.87
C ALA A 139 24.87 -0.01 -38.18
N ALA A 140 24.62 -1.28 -37.88
CA ALA A 140 25.45 -2.38 -38.34
C ALA A 140 25.01 -2.77 -39.77
N PRO A 141 25.93 -2.88 -40.75
CA PRO A 141 25.58 -3.30 -42.10
C PRO A 141 25.35 -4.81 -42.14
N GLU A 142 24.31 -5.24 -42.84
CA GLU A 142 24.06 -6.64 -43.21
C GLU A 142 25.21 -7.17 -44.08
N ARG A 143 25.69 -8.38 -43.75
CA ARG A 143 26.32 -9.33 -44.67
C ARG A 143 25.94 -10.74 -44.26
#